data_AF-A0A969JFI9-F1
#
_entry.id   AF-A0A969JFI9-F1
#
_cell.length_a   1.000
_cell.length_b   1.000
_cell.length_c   1.000
_cell.angle_alpha   90.00
_cell.angle_beta   90.00
_cell.angle_gamma   90.00
#
_symmetry.space_group_name_H-M   'P 1'
#
loop_
_entity.id
_entity.type
_entity.pdbx_description
1 polymer ?
#
loop_
_entity_poly.entity_id
_entity_poly.type
_entity_poly.pdbx_seq_one_letter_code
_entity_poly.pdbx_strand_id
1 'polypeptide(L)'
;PSATSTISSFGIGLTTTQDNFGNRVRGWIRPTETGNYTFTVTGDDGTELWLSTNETAASRVRIAYFNGWTNVNEFTKYSTQGSTTIALIAGQNYYVELLNKEGGGGEFFQVHWTTPSNSTRTIVPGANLVAFTNLNTCSERKSVVQWSYTEGVCTLSDNINIFNDLPVTANAGVDTSVCNQTQITLNATTPSVGTGIWTVVSGPGTVTNPTSRNSTVTNLVAGQNTVLRWTVTNGACTVFDDLTLTNNILPIANAGNDTILCAATTYTLPNIMPSLGTGVWTKLSGTGTLSGNVLDLTQNVCSPETQSTGSLLFERYDAIGGSAVSNLTSAAAYPNSPSSSTFINQFTFTSSPNQENYGSRVTGYIRPSESGSYTFIVTGDDNVELWLEHNK
;
A
#
# COMPACT_ATOMS: atom_id res chain seq x y z
N PRO A 1 -17.08 -38.32 -10.57
CA PRO A 1 -17.56 -39.09 -9.39
C PRO A 1 -18.96 -38.59 -9.04
N SER A 2 -19.80 -39.43 -8.41
CA SER A 2 -21.18 -39.03 -8.05
C SER A 2 -21.24 -38.00 -6.93
N ALA A 3 -20.18 -37.86 -6.14
CA ALA A 3 -19.99 -36.81 -5.13
C ALA A 3 -18.49 -36.53 -4.91
N THR A 4 -18.17 -35.40 -4.26
CA THR A 4 -16.80 -35.03 -3.85
C THR A 4 -16.83 -34.32 -2.50
N SER A 5 -15.90 -34.69 -1.61
CA SER A 5 -15.70 -34.07 -0.30
C SER A 5 -14.20 -34.06 0.04
N THR A 6 -13.84 -33.37 1.13
CA THR A 6 -12.48 -33.40 1.70
C THR A 6 -12.48 -34.19 3.01
N ILE A 7 -11.32 -34.74 3.39
CA ILE A 7 -11.14 -35.49 4.64
C ILE A 7 -10.11 -34.78 5.53
N SER A 8 -10.32 -34.82 6.84
CA SER A 8 -9.44 -34.21 7.85
C SER A 8 -8.44 -35.20 8.48
N SER A 9 -8.54 -36.48 8.11
CA SER A 9 -7.60 -37.56 8.40
C SER A 9 -7.73 -38.62 7.31
N PHE A 10 -6.76 -39.51 7.13
CA PHE A 10 -6.78 -40.47 6.02
C PHE A 10 -7.68 -41.67 6.30
N GLY A 11 -8.96 -41.41 6.52
CA GLY A 11 -9.99 -42.42 6.74
C GLY A 11 -11.36 -41.79 6.88
N ILE A 12 -12.38 -42.64 6.79
CA ILE A 12 -13.76 -42.31 7.15
C ILE A 12 -14.23 -43.27 8.24
N GLY A 13 -15.15 -42.81 9.09
CA GLY A 13 -15.76 -43.66 10.12
C GLY A 13 -16.73 -44.67 9.52
N LEU A 14 -17.06 -45.71 10.29
CA LEU A 14 -18.02 -46.73 9.91
C LEU A 14 -19.43 -46.14 9.75
N THR A 15 -20.02 -46.32 8.57
CA THR A 15 -21.45 -46.13 8.32
C THR A 15 -22.08 -47.46 7.85
N THR A 16 -23.42 -47.52 7.75
CA THR A 16 -24.15 -48.69 7.18
C THR A 16 -25.32 -48.24 6.30
N THR A 17 -25.16 -47.13 5.59
CA THR A 17 -26.26 -46.38 4.96
C THR A 17 -26.26 -46.48 3.43
N GLN A 18 -25.26 -47.10 2.83
CA GLN A 18 -25.11 -47.10 1.37
C GLN A 18 -24.27 -48.30 0.90
N ASP A 19 -24.81 -49.07 -0.05
CA ASP A 19 -24.10 -50.19 -0.68
C ASP A 19 -23.70 -49.86 -2.14
N ASN A 20 -22.86 -50.71 -2.74
CA ASN A 20 -22.55 -50.70 -4.18
C ASN A 20 -21.92 -49.41 -4.72
N PHE A 21 -20.95 -48.84 -4.00
CA PHE A 21 -20.22 -47.65 -4.44
C PHE A 21 -18.71 -47.86 -4.43
N GLY A 22 -17.98 -46.86 -4.89
CA GLY A 22 -16.52 -46.85 -4.88
C GLY A 22 -15.99 -45.50 -4.45
N ASN A 23 -15.01 -45.53 -3.56
CA ASN A 23 -14.28 -44.37 -3.08
C ASN A 23 -12.94 -44.26 -3.81
N ARG A 24 -12.58 -43.04 -4.22
CA ARG A 24 -11.20 -42.68 -4.56
C ARG A 24 -10.79 -41.48 -3.74
N VAL A 25 -9.83 -41.68 -2.85
CA VAL A 25 -9.16 -40.61 -2.11
C VAL A 25 -7.80 -40.38 -2.74
N ARG A 26 -7.41 -39.13 -2.95
CA ARG A 26 -6.11 -38.78 -3.50
C ARG A 26 -5.63 -37.44 -2.96
N GLY A 27 -4.32 -37.23 -3.01
CA GLY A 27 -3.63 -36.05 -2.52
C GLY A 27 -2.15 -36.33 -2.37
N TRP A 28 -1.51 -35.69 -1.39
CA TRP A 28 -0.14 -35.99 -1.02
C TRP A 28 -0.01 -36.26 0.47
N ILE A 29 0.91 -37.18 0.81
CA ILE A 29 1.45 -37.29 2.16
C ILE A 29 2.66 -36.36 2.26
N ARG A 30 2.72 -35.57 3.32
CA ARG A 30 3.87 -34.73 3.68
C ARG A 30 4.38 -35.12 5.07
N PRO A 31 5.42 -35.97 5.16
CA PRO A 31 5.99 -36.41 6.42
C PRO A 31 6.56 -35.23 7.20
N THR A 32 6.50 -35.28 8.53
CA THR A 32 7.11 -34.28 9.43
C THR A 32 8.49 -34.70 9.94
N GLU A 33 8.87 -35.96 9.75
CA GLU A 33 10.17 -36.50 10.13
C GLU A 33 10.75 -37.35 8.99
N THR A 34 12.07 -37.31 8.83
CA THR A 34 12.77 -38.13 7.83
C THR A 34 13.03 -39.50 8.44
N GLY A 35 12.70 -40.56 7.72
CA GLY A 35 13.02 -41.92 8.13
C GLY A 35 12.03 -42.95 7.61
N ASN A 36 11.99 -44.09 8.31
CA ASN A 36 11.23 -45.27 7.94
C ASN A 36 9.78 -45.23 8.43
N TYR A 37 8.85 -45.31 7.49
CA TYR A 37 7.42 -45.44 7.74
C TYR A 37 6.92 -46.81 7.33
N THR A 38 5.85 -47.29 7.96
CA THR A 38 5.04 -48.41 7.43
C THR A 38 3.59 -47.97 7.38
N PHE A 39 2.88 -48.35 6.33
CA PHE A 39 1.45 -48.05 6.16
C PHE A 39 0.63 -49.32 6.37
N THR A 40 -0.59 -49.18 6.88
CA THR A 40 -1.54 -50.28 7.01
C THR A 40 -2.93 -49.79 6.64
N VAL A 41 -3.64 -50.53 5.79
CA VAL A 41 -5.03 -50.23 5.41
C VAL A 41 -6.00 -51.15 6.13
N THR A 42 -7.14 -50.59 6.54
CA THR A 42 -8.36 -51.32 6.89
C THR A 42 -9.51 -50.69 6.12
N GLY A 43 -10.57 -51.44 5.97
CA GLY A 43 -11.75 -51.03 5.23
C GLY A 43 -12.72 -52.17 5.00
N ASP A 44 -13.89 -51.77 4.55
CA ASP A 44 -14.98 -52.60 4.11
C ASP A 44 -15.52 -51.89 2.86
N ASP A 45 -15.63 -52.53 1.71
CA ASP A 45 -15.04 -53.81 1.27
C ASP A 45 -13.58 -53.60 0.76
N GLY A 46 -13.24 -54.14 -0.42
CA GLY A 46 -11.87 -54.25 -0.93
C GLY A 46 -11.18 -52.89 -1.03
N THR A 47 -9.95 -52.82 -0.54
CA THR A 47 -9.21 -51.56 -0.38
C THR A 47 -7.79 -51.68 -0.88
N GLU A 48 -7.32 -50.67 -1.62
CA GLU A 48 -5.95 -50.54 -2.11
C GLU A 48 -5.36 -49.17 -1.72
N LEU A 49 -4.10 -49.16 -1.34
CA LEU A 49 -3.31 -47.95 -1.14
C LEU A 49 -2.12 -47.92 -2.10
N TRP A 50 -1.99 -46.79 -2.78
CA TRP A 50 -0.95 -46.50 -3.75
C TRP A 50 -0.14 -45.30 -3.26
N LEU A 51 1.17 -45.42 -3.29
CA LEU A 51 2.10 -44.36 -2.91
C LEU A 51 3.18 -44.20 -3.97
N SER A 52 3.52 -42.96 -4.26
CA SER A 52 4.57 -42.60 -5.22
C SER A 52 5.91 -42.40 -4.52
N THR A 53 7.00 -42.54 -5.27
CA THR A 53 8.35 -42.20 -4.78
C THR A 53 8.60 -40.68 -4.72
N ASN A 54 7.67 -39.87 -5.23
CA ASN A 54 7.73 -38.42 -5.32
C ASN A 54 6.31 -37.83 -5.39
N GLU A 55 6.18 -36.54 -5.68
CA GLU A 55 4.89 -35.84 -5.76
C GLU A 55 4.02 -36.19 -6.98
N THR A 56 4.50 -37.01 -7.91
CA THR A 56 3.80 -37.30 -9.16
C THR A 56 2.98 -38.59 -9.09
N ALA A 57 1.73 -38.54 -9.55
CA ALA A 57 0.87 -39.73 -9.60
C ALA A 57 1.37 -40.82 -10.56
N ALA A 58 2.27 -40.47 -11.49
CA ALA A 58 2.83 -41.38 -12.48
C ALA A 58 3.77 -42.43 -11.87
N SER A 59 4.41 -42.11 -10.74
CA SER A 59 5.37 -42.99 -10.08
C SER A 59 4.76 -43.88 -8.99
N ARG A 60 3.42 -43.94 -8.88
CA ARG A 60 2.75 -44.65 -7.79
C ARG A 60 2.81 -46.15 -7.97
N VAL A 61 3.09 -46.84 -6.88
CA VAL A 61 3.03 -48.30 -6.77
C VAL A 61 2.04 -48.68 -5.67
N ARG A 62 1.40 -49.85 -5.80
CA ARG A 62 0.48 -50.35 -4.77
C ARG A 62 1.30 -50.85 -3.59
N ILE A 63 1.12 -50.25 -2.43
CA ILE A 63 1.93 -50.53 -1.23
C ILE A 63 1.18 -51.38 -0.20
N ALA A 64 -0.16 -51.40 -0.23
CA ALA A 64 -0.97 -52.24 0.64
C ALA A 64 -2.34 -52.49 -0.01
N TYR A 65 -2.93 -53.66 0.20
CA TYR A 65 -4.27 -53.99 -0.31
C TYR A 65 -4.89 -55.23 0.34
N PHE A 66 -6.20 -55.41 0.16
CA PHE A 66 -6.89 -56.69 0.36
C PHE A 66 -8.18 -56.74 -0.47
N ASN A 67 -8.66 -57.96 -0.73
CA ASN A 67 -9.94 -58.21 -1.41
C ASN A 67 -10.91 -58.85 -0.39
N GLY A 68 -11.99 -58.15 -0.05
CA GLY A 68 -12.92 -58.49 1.03
C GLY A 68 -13.00 -57.33 2.03
N TRP A 69 -13.37 -57.61 3.28
CA TRP A 69 -13.54 -56.60 4.33
C TRP A 69 -12.71 -56.91 5.58
N THR A 70 -12.55 -55.90 6.45
CA THR A 70 -11.91 -55.97 7.78
C THR A 70 -12.81 -55.27 8.80
N ASN A 71 -12.68 -55.58 10.09
CA ASN A 71 -13.24 -54.71 11.12
C ASN A 71 -12.38 -53.44 11.25
N VAL A 72 -12.96 -52.37 11.80
CA VAL A 72 -12.23 -51.15 12.18
C VAL A 72 -11.04 -51.55 13.06
N ASN A 73 -9.84 -51.06 12.71
CA ASN A 73 -8.56 -51.38 13.37
C ASN A 73 -8.13 -52.87 13.35
N GLU A 74 -8.65 -53.72 12.46
CA GLU A 74 -8.24 -55.13 12.33
C GLU A 74 -6.97 -55.30 11.48
N PHE A 75 -5.81 -55.03 12.07
CA PHE A 75 -4.54 -54.95 11.35
C PHE A 75 -3.86 -56.27 10.98
N THR A 76 -4.45 -57.43 11.26
CA THR A 76 -3.83 -58.74 10.97
C THR A 76 -4.66 -59.73 10.15
N LYS A 77 -5.84 -59.34 9.64
CA LYS A 77 -6.71 -60.26 8.87
C LYS A 77 -6.08 -60.71 7.55
N TYR A 78 -5.47 -59.78 6.83
CA TYR A 78 -4.75 -60.06 5.58
C TYR A 78 -3.28 -59.68 5.72
N SER A 79 -2.38 -60.52 5.20
CA SER A 79 -0.94 -60.23 5.21
C SER A 79 -0.56 -59.05 4.29
N THR A 80 -1.39 -58.75 3.29
CA THR A 80 -1.15 -57.71 2.28
C THR A 80 -1.65 -56.32 2.67
N GLN A 81 -2.35 -56.20 3.80
CA GLN A 81 -2.91 -54.91 4.21
C GLN A 81 -1.89 -53.98 4.88
N GLY A 82 -0.66 -54.47 5.11
CA GLY A 82 0.49 -53.67 5.51
C GLY A 82 1.50 -53.50 4.38
N SER A 83 2.14 -52.34 4.32
CA SER A 83 3.28 -52.11 3.42
C SER A 83 4.57 -52.66 4.01
N THR A 84 5.59 -52.80 3.16
CA THR A 84 6.98 -52.85 3.63
C THR A 84 7.35 -51.51 4.29
N THR A 85 8.54 -51.46 4.88
CA THR A 85 9.14 -50.19 5.31
C THR A 85 9.46 -49.30 4.09
N ILE A 86 9.10 -48.02 4.19
CA ILE A 86 9.32 -47.01 3.14
C ILE A 86 10.05 -45.83 3.77
N ALA A 87 11.21 -45.47 3.22
CA ALA A 87 11.95 -44.29 3.65
C ALA A 87 11.34 -43.03 3.02
N LEU A 88 10.94 -42.08 3.86
CA LEU A 88 10.39 -40.79 3.44
C LEU A 88 11.22 -39.63 4.01
N ILE A 89 11.19 -38.48 3.34
CA ILE A 89 11.91 -37.27 3.73
C ILE A 89 10.91 -36.26 4.31
N ALA A 90 11.26 -35.67 5.46
CA ALA A 90 10.47 -34.61 6.09
C ALA A 90 10.23 -33.46 5.11
N GLY A 91 8.99 -32.99 5.02
CA GLY A 91 8.60 -31.85 4.20
C GLY A 91 8.44 -32.14 2.70
N GLN A 92 8.85 -33.31 2.21
CA GLN A 92 8.65 -33.73 0.81
C GLN A 92 7.21 -34.25 0.60
N ASN A 93 6.58 -33.86 -0.51
CA ASN A 93 5.26 -34.37 -0.88
C ASN A 93 5.40 -35.69 -1.65
N TYR A 94 4.57 -36.67 -1.30
CA TYR A 94 4.46 -37.96 -1.97
C TYR A 94 3.02 -38.17 -2.42
N TYR A 95 2.78 -38.35 -3.72
CA TYR A 95 1.42 -38.58 -4.20
C TYR A 95 0.89 -39.89 -3.62
N VAL A 96 -0.32 -39.83 -3.08
CA VAL A 96 -1.02 -40.96 -2.47
C VAL A 96 -2.42 -41.09 -3.05
N GLU A 97 -2.86 -42.33 -3.25
CA GLU A 97 -4.20 -42.65 -3.72
C GLU A 97 -4.72 -43.91 -3.02
N LEU A 98 -5.94 -43.82 -2.50
CA LEU A 98 -6.67 -44.96 -1.97
C LEU A 98 -7.88 -45.23 -2.86
N LEU A 99 -8.05 -46.50 -3.21
CA LEU A 99 -9.24 -47.03 -3.88
C LEU A 99 -9.94 -47.95 -2.91
N ASN A 100 -11.22 -47.73 -2.66
CA ASN A 100 -12.05 -48.64 -1.86
C ASN A 100 -13.33 -48.93 -2.64
N LYS A 101 -13.74 -50.19 -2.68
CA LYS A 101 -14.90 -50.65 -3.44
C LYS A 101 -15.85 -51.34 -2.47
N GLU A 102 -17.02 -50.77 -2.29
CA GLU A 102 -18.08 -51.29 -1.42
C GLU A 102 -19.06 -52.18 -2.20
N GLY A 103 -19.26 -53.41 -1.75
CA GLY A 103 -20.31 -54.31 -2.22
C GLY A 103 -21.57 -54.14 -1.38
N GLY A 104 -21.47 -54.50 -0.10
CA GLY A 104 -22.46 -54.14 0.91
C GLY A 104 -22.09 -54.62 2.32
N GLY A 105 -22.59 -53.95 3.34
CA GLY A 105 -22.19 -54.21 4.72
C GLY A 105 -21.87 -52.93 5.48
N GLY A 106 -20.71 -52.90 6.13
CA GLY A 106 -20.21 -51.68 6.76
C GLY A 106 -19.46 -50.83 5.75
N GLU A 107 -19.56 -49.52 5.82
CA GLU A 107 -18.80 -48.65 4.93
C GLU A 107 -17.70 -47.92 5.69
N PHE A 108 -16.44 -48.30 5.46
CA PHE A 108 -15.31 -47.51 5.94
C PHE A 108 -14.00 -47.80 5.20
N PHE A 109 -13.04 -46.90 5.37
CA PHE A 109 -11.63 -47.19 5.13
C PHE A 109 -10.77 -46.36 6.08
N GLN A 110 -9.61 -46.88 6.46
CA GLN A 110 -8.61 -46.15 7.25
C GLN A 110 -7.21 -46.49 6.78
N VAL A 111 -6.38 -45.47 6.63
CA VAL A 111 -4.94 -45.61 6.42
C VAL A 111 -4.24 -45.23 7.72
N HIS A 112 -3.56 -46.22 8.28
CA HIS A 112 -2.70 -46.06 9.43
C HIS A 112 -1.24 -46.03 9.02
N TRP A 113 -0.40 -45.44 9.86
CA TRP A 113 1.05 -45.53 9.75
C TRP A 113 1.73 -45.76 11.10
N THR A 114 2.92 -46.33 11.04
CA THR A 114 3.96 -46.12 12.07
C THR A 114 4.99 -45.17 11.50
N THR A 115 5.58 -44.35 12.36
CA THR A 115 6.55 -43.33 11.98
C THR A 115 7.92 -43.65 12.60
N PRO A 116 9.01 -43.01 12.16
CA PRO A 116 10.33 -43.14 12.79
C PRO A 116 10.32 -43.00 14.32
N SER A 117 9.54 -42.06 14.86
CA SER A 117 9.46 -41.82 16.31
C SER A 117 8.30 -42.53 17.02
N ASN A 118 7.36 -43.14 16.27
CA ASN A 118 6.19 -43.80 16.86
C ASN A 118 5.88 -45.15 16.21
N SER A 119 6.12 -46.23 16.95
CA SER A 119 5.83 -47.60 16.54
C SER A 119 4.35 -48.00 16.68
N THR A 120 3.50 -47.14 17.25
CA THR A 120 2.07 -47.38 17.36
C THR A 120 1.38 -46.99 16.05
N ARG A 121 0.54 -47.89 15.52
CA ARG A 121 -0.29 -47.58 14.35
C ARG A 121 -1.28 -46.48 14.69
N THR A 122 -1.21 -45.37 14.00
CA THR A 122 -2.13 -44.24 14.13
C THR A 122 -2.68 -43.88 12.75
N ILE A 123 -3.92 -43.39 12.68
CA ILE A 123 -4.47 -42.86 11.42
C ILE A 123 -3.58 -41.73 10.94
N VAL A 124 -3.24 -41.69 9.65
CA VAL A 124 -2.45 -40.59 9.08
C VAL A 124 -3.22 -39.28 9.30
N PRO A 125 -2.71 -38.35 10.12
CA PRO A 125 -3.45 -37.16 10.52
C PRO A 125 -3.49 -36.14 9.38
N GLY A 126 -4.53 -35.30 9.35
CA GLY A 126 -4.68 -34.26 8.32
C GLY A 126 -3.50 -33.28 8.23
N ALA A 127 -2.76 -33.07 9.33
CA ALA A 127 -1.55 -32.26 9.33
C ALA A 127 -0.44 -32.80 8.40
N ASN A 128 -0.50 -34.07 8.04
CA ASN A 128 0.41 -34.73 7.11
C ASN A 128 -0.23 -34.99 5.74
N LEU A 129 -1.43 -34.46 5.49
CA LEU A 129 -2.13 -34.59 4.21
C LEU A 129 -2.18 -33.23 3.51
N VAL A 130 -1.91 -33.25 2.21
CA VAL A 130 -2.10 -32.11 1.31
C VAL A 130 -3.21 -32.46 0.34
N ALA A 131 -4.24 -31.62 0.30
CA ALA A 131 -5.43 -31.84 -0.51
C ALA A 131 -5.09 -31.93 -2.00
N PHE A 132 -5.70 -32.86 -2.73
CA PHE A 132 -5.62 -32.93 -4.19
C PHE A 132 -6.37 -31.75 -4.81
N THR A 133 -5.66 -30.67 -5.10
CA THR A 133 -6.15 -29.61 -5.97
C THR A 133 -5.79 -29.97 -7.41
N ASN A 134 -6.73 -29.84 -8.35
CA ASN A 134 -6.38 -29.90 -9.76
C ASN A 134 -5.28 -28.84 -9.96
N LEU A 135 -4.10 -29.28 -10.40
CA LEU A 135 -2.83 -28.55 -10.43
C LEU A 135 -2.83 -27.35 -11.39
N ASN A 136 -3.75 -26.41 -11.21
CA ASN A 136 -3.86 -25.13 -11.93
C ASN A 136 -3.64 -23.93 -11.00
N THR A 137 -3.28 -24.14 -9.73
CA THR A 137 -2.96 -23.04 -8.80
C THR A 137 -1.52 -23.13 -8.32
N CYS A 138 -0.68 -22.26 -8.88
CA CYS A 138 0.51 -21.57 -8.37
C CYS A 138 1.59 -22.25 -7.50
N SER A 139 1.56 -23.52 -7.13
CA SER A 139 2.69 -24.13 -6.40
C SER A 139 3.31 -25.29 -7.19
N GLU A 140 4.22 -24.92 -8.10
CA GLU A 140 5.15 -25.81 -8.83
C GLU A 140 4.66 -26.28 -10.21
N ARG A 141 4.82 -25.39 -11.20
CA ARG A 141 4.77 -25.67 -12.65
C ARG A 141 5.99 -26.47 -13.10
N LYS A 142 6.20 -27.61 -12.46
CA LYS A 142 7.31 -28.52 -12.68
C LYS A 142 6.89 -29.60 -13.68
N SER A 143 7.51 -29.60 -14.85
CA SER A 143 7.42 -30.71 -15.80
C SER A 143 8.61 -31.64 -15.56
N VAL A 144 8.34 -32.91 -15.28
CA VAL A 144 9.39 -33.93 -15.15
C VAL A 144 9.42 -34.76 -16.43
N VAL A 145 10.53 -34.72 -17.15
CA VAL A 145 10.73 -35.54 -18.35
C VAL A 145 11.78 -36.58 -18.02
N GLN A 146 11.45 -37.86 -18.23
CA GLN A 146 12.35 -38.97 -18.00
C GLN A 146 12.99 -39.40 -19.31
N TRP A 147 14.32 -39.47 -19.33
CA TRP A 147 15.07 -40.17 -20.35
C TRP A 147 15.32 -41.60 -19.87
N SER A 148 14.96 -42.60 -20.67
CA SER A 148 15.32 -43.99 -20.40
C SER A 148 16.04 -44.60 -21.60
N TYR A 149 17.04 -45.43 -21.30
CA TYR A 149 17.80 -46.17 -22.27
C TYR A 149 17.77 -47.65 -21.91
N THR A 150 17.44 -48.49 -22.90
CA THR A 150 17.34 -49.94 -22.74
C THR A 150 18.27 -50.62 -23.74
N GLU A 151 19.14 -51.48 -23.24
CA GLU A 151 19.95 -52.39 -24.04
C GLU A 151 19.67 -53.83 -23.57
N GLY A 152 19.04 -54.63 -24.43
CA GLY A 152 18.57 -55.97 -24.06
C GLY A 152 17.52 -55.95 -22.95
N VAL A 153 17.85 -56.52 -21.79
CA VAL A 153 16.97 -56.59 -20.60
C VAL A 153 17.29 -55.53 -19.53
N CYS A 154 18.33 -54.73 -19.73
CA CYS A 154 18.77 -53.72 -18.77
C CYS A 154 18.23 -52.34 -19.18
N THR A 155 17.56 -51.67 -18.25
CA THR A 155 17.04 -50.30 -18.44
C THR A 155 17.61 -49.37 -17.38
N LEU A 156 18.14 -48.23 -17.80
CA LEU A 156 18.51 -47.11 -16.94
C LEU A 156 17.65 -45.90 -17.29
N SER A 157 17.41 -45.03 -16.31
CA SER A 157 16.67 -43.80 -16.54
C SER A 157 17.18 -42.65 -15.69
N ASP A 158 17.07 -41.44 -16.22
CA ASP A 158 17.34 -40.18 -15.53
C ASP A 158 16.21 -39.18 -15.77
N ASN A 159 15.99 -38.24 -14.85
CA ASN A 159 14.88 -37.29 -14.89
C ASN A 159 15.38 -35.85 -14.99
N ILE A 160 14.79 -35.07 -15.89
CA ILE A 160 14.95 -33.61 -15.98
C ILE A 160 13.73 -32.93 -15.38
N ASN A 161 13.95 -31.98 -14.47
CA ASN A 161 12.92 -31.11 -13.91
C ASN A 161 12.94 -29.76 -14.63
N ILE A 162 11.81 -29.35 -15.22
CA ILE A 162 11.65 -28.08 -15.93
C ILE A 162 10.64 -27.23 -15.17
N PHE A 163 11.03 -26.00 -14.82
CA PHE A 163 10.17 -25.01 -14.16
C PHE A 163 9.76 -23.94 -15.17
N ASN A 164 8.47 -23.64 -15.27
CA ASN A 164 7.97 -22.57 -16.13
C ASN A 164 7.16 -21.56 -15.32
N ASP A 165 7.83 -20.52 -14.82
CA ASP A 165 7.21 -19.51 -13.95
C ASP A 165 6.19 -18.65 -14.72
N LEU A 166 5.18 -18.16 -14.00
CA LEU A 166 4.22 -17.21 -14.56
C LEU A 166 4.93 -15.91 -14.97
N PRO A 167 4.61 -15.35 -16.16
CA PRO A 167 5.09 -14.03 -16.54
C PRO A 167 4.58 -13.00 -15.53
N VAL A 168 5.48 -12.11 -15.12
CA VAL A 168 5.20 -10.98 -14.23
C VAL A 168 5.11 -9.69 -15.03
N THR A 169 4.42 -8.72 -14.45
CA THR A 169 4.43 -7.33 -14.93
C THR A 169 4.99 -6.43 -13.82
N ALA A 170 5.74 -5.42 -14.21
CA ALA A 170 6.14 -4.33 -13.34
C ALA A 170 5.54 -3.04 -13.91
N ASN A 171 4.96 -2.23 -13.04
CA ASN A 171 4.57 -0.87 -13.36
C ASN A 171 4.85 -0.01 -12.12
N ALA A 172 5.82 0.88 -12.26
CA ALA A 172 6.38 1.76 -11.24
C ALA A 172 5.42 2.94 -10.91
N GLY A 173 4.41 3.15 -11.73
CA GLY A 173 3.55 4.33 -11.70
C GLY A 173 3.97 5.34 -12.76
N VAL A 174 3.28 6.47 -12.80
CA VAL A 174 3.58 7.55 -13.76
C VAL A 174 4.79 8.37 -13.31
N ASP A 175 5.58 8.83 -14.28
CA ASP A 175 6.59 9.86 -14.05
C ASP A 175 5.95 11.08 -13.38
N THR A 176 6.66 11.61 -12.38
CA THR A 176 6.11 12.61 -11.47
C THR A 176 6.99 13.84 -11.43
N SER A 177 6.38 15.03 -11.42
CA SER A 177 7.06 16.30 -11.21
C SER A 177 6.53 16.97 -9.94
N VAL A 178 7.44 17.39 -9.07
CA VAL A 178 7.15 18.09 -7.81
C VAL A 178 8.02 19.34 -7.68
N CYS A 179 7.71 20.22 -6.73
CA CYS A 179 8.48 21.43 -6.47
C CYS A 179 8.95 21.46 -5.02
N ASN A 180 10.27 21.57 -4.83
CA ASN A 180 10.96 21.72 -3.56
C ASN A 180 10.49 20.75 -2.46
N GLN A 181 10.31 19.48 -2.83
CA GLN A 181 9.93 18.43 -1.89
C GLN A 181 11.17 17.71 -1.36
N THR A 182 11.15 17.32 -0.09
CA THR A 182 12.20 16.47 0.51
C THR A 182 11.84 14.99 0.51
N GLN A 183 10.56 14.68 0.29
CA GLN A 183 10.04 13.32 0.19
C GLN A 183 8.81 13.21 -0.72
N ILE A 184 8.58 12.02 -1.27
CA ILE A 184 7.33 11.66 -1.96
C ILE A 184 6.90 10.24 -1.59
N THR A 185 5.63 9.90 -1.82
CA THR A 185 5.12 8.53 -1.70
C THR A 185 4.96 7.93 -3.10
N LEU A 186 5.54 6.75 -3.31
CA LEU A 186 5.44 6.00 -4.55
C LEU A 186 4.08 5.30 -4.67
N ASN A 187 3.73 4.88 -5.88
CA ASN A 187 2.48 4.17 -6.11
C ASN A 187 2.61 3.13 -7.24
N ALA A 188 3.47 2.13 -7.03
CA ALA A 188 3.54 0.99 -7.92
C ALA A 188 2.22 0.18 -7.89
N THR A 189 1.89 -0.41 -9.04
CA THR A 189 0.76 -1.34 -9.13
C THR A 189 1.07 -2.65 -8.40
N THR A 190 0.05 -3.27 -7.80
CA THR A 190 0.21 -4.57 -7.14
C THR A 190 0.44 -5.65 -8.21
N PRO A 191 1.57 -6.39 -8.18
CA PRO A 191 1.79 -7.50 -9.10
C PRO A 191 0.74 -8.61 -8.88
N SER A 192 0.32 -9.27 -9.96
CA SER A 192 -0.60 -10.42 -9.87
C SER A 192 0.04 -11.65 -9.24
N VAL A 193 1.36 -11.80 -9.41
CA VAL A 193 2.25 -12.80 -8.78
C VAL A 193 3.66 -12.21 -8.60
N GLY A 194 4.46 -12.80 -7.73
CA GLY A 194 5.83 -12.36 -7.45
C GLY A 194 5.94 -11.29 -6.36
N THR A 195 7.17 -10.86 -6.08
CA THR A 195 7.49 -9.81 -5.11
C THR A 195 8.18 -8.64 -5.80
N GLY A 196 7.82 -7.42 -5.39
CA GLY A 196 8.38 -6.19 -5.94
C GLY A 196 9.37 -5.53 -5.00
N ILE A 197 10.43 -4.95 -5.55
CA ILE A 197 11.45 -4.19 -4.83
C ILE A 197 11.75 -2.90 -5.57
N TRP A 198 11.73 -1.79 -4.83
CA TRP A 198 12.19 -0.48 -5.27
C TRP A 198 13.70 -0.32 -5.09
N THR A 199 14.35 0.25 -6.09
CA THR A 199 15.76 0.65 -6.01
C THR A 199 15.94 2.06 -6.57
N VAL A 200 16.93 2.79 -6.06
CA VAL A 200 17.34 4.07 -6.65
C VAL A 200 18.37 3.76 -7.73
N VAL A 201 18.04 4.05 -8.98
CA VAL A 201 18.94 3.85 -10.13
C VAL A 201 19.94 5.00 -10.21
N SER A 202 19.45 6.23 -10.02
CA SER A 202 20.29 7.44 -10.05
C SER A 202 19.63 8.61 -9.33
N GLY A 203 20.43 9.61 -8.96
CA GLY A 203 19.97 10.83 -8.32
C GLY A 203 19.85 10.72 -6.80
N PRO A 204 19.48 11.82 -6.12
CA PRO A 204 19.33 11.85 -4.67
C PRO A 204 18.04 11.13 -4.25
N GLY A 205 18.08 10.38 -3.16
CA GLY A 205 16.89 9.76 -2.60
C GLY A 205 17.16 8.49 -1.84
N THR A 206 16.27 8.14 -0.91
CA THR A 206 16.36 6.88 -0.16
C THR A 206 14.97 6.30 -0.01
N VAL A 207 14.77 5.07 -0.47
CA VAL A 207 13.49 4.35 -0.33
C VAL A 207 13.40 3.78 1.08
N THR A 208 12.37 4.14 1.84
CA THR A 208 12.24 3.77 3.26
C THR A 208 11.85 2.30 3.48
N ASN A 209 10.98 1.75 2.64
CA ASN A 209 10.64 0.33 2.62
C ASN A 209 10.64 -0.19 1.17
N PRO A 210 11.80 -0.66 0.67
CA PRO A 210 11.95 -1.11 -0.71
C PRO A 210 10.92 -2.14 -1.17
N THR A 211 10.42 -2.99 -0.27
CA THR A 211 9.45 -4.05 -0.62
C THR A 211 8.00 -3.56 -0.67
N SER A 212 7.73 -2.35 -0.17
CA SER A 212 6.38 -1.79 -0.21
C SER A 212 6.13 -1.05 -1.52
N ARG A 213 5.06 -1.44 -2.23
CA ARG A 213 4.63 -0.77 -3.47
C ARG A 213 4.36 0.73 -3.30
N ASN A 214 3.96 1.14 -2.10
CA ASN A 214 3.68 2.53 -1.73
C ASN A 214 4.73 3.11 -0.76
N SER A 215 5.99 2.71 -0.90
CA SER A 215 7.08 3.24 -0.08
C SER A 215 7.21 4.75 -0.22
N THR A 216 7.69 5.41 0.83
CA THR A 216 8.15 6.79 0.76
C THR A 216 9.60 6.81 0.27
N VAL A 217 9.94 7.82 -0.53
CA VAL A 217 11.33 8.18 -0.88
C VAL A 217 11.65 9.48 -0.17
N THR A 218 12.68 9.49 0.64
CA THR A 218 13.17 10.66 1.40
C THR A 218 14.49 11.16 0.83
N ASN A 219 15.06 12.23 1.41
CA ASN A 219 16.34 12.82 1.01
C ASN A 219 16.37 13.29 -0.46
N LEU A 220 15.21 13.73 -0.97
CA LEU A 220 15.14 14.37 -2.28
C LEU A 220 15.74 15.77 -2.20
N VAL A 221 16.42 16.18 -3.27
CA VAL A 221 17.06 17.49 -3.37
C VAL A 221 16.39 18.26 -4.51
N ALA A 222 16.00 19.51 -4.23
CA ALA A 222 15.43 20.38 -5.25
C ALA A 222 16.46 20.68 -6.36
N GLY A 223 16.00 20.73 -7.60
CA GLY A 223 16.80 20.91 -8.80
C GLY A 223 17.44 19.66 -9.36
N GLN A 224 17.18 18.49 -8.78
CA GLN A 224 17.73 17.22 -9.23
C GLN A 224 16.62 16.22 -9.57
N ASN A 225 16.91 15.36 -10.53
CA ASN A 225 16.05 14.24 -10.89
C ASN A 225 16.48 12.98 -10.17
N THR A 226 15.51 12.15 -9.80
CA THR A 226 15.72 10.83 -9.18
C THR A 226 15.05 9.79 -10.05
N VAL A 227 15.77 8.74 -10.43
CA VAL A 227 15.22 7.61 -11.18
C VAL A 227 15.10 6.42 -10.24
N LEU A 228 13.89 5.89 -10.13
CA LEU A 228 13.52 4.79 -9.25
C LEU A 228 13.08 3.60 -10.09
N ARG A 229 13.53 2.41 -9.75
CA ARG A 229 13.17 1.18 -10.46
C ARG A 229 12.33 0.26 -9.59
N TRP A 230 11.16 -0.11 -10.09
CA TRP A 230 10.34 -1.18 -9.53
C TRP A 230 10.65 -2.49 -10.22
N THR A 231 11.34 -3.40 -9.53
CA THR A 231 11.68 -4.73 -10.06
C THR A 231 10.76 -5.76 -9.46
N VAL A 232 10.04 -6.52 -10.29
CA VAL A 232 9.16 -7.61 -9.86
C VAL A 232 9.80 -8.95 -10.26
N THR A 233 9.95 -9.85 -9.29
CA THR A 233 10.51 -11.19 -9.50
C THR A 233 9.53 -12.27 -9.07
N ASN A 234 9.40 -13.29 -9.92
CA ASN A 234 8.66 -14.53 -9.64
C ASN A 234 9.47 -15.72 -10.18
N GLY A 235 10.21 -16.39 -9.29
CA GLY A 235 11.13 -17.46 -9.70
C GLY A 235 12.21 -16.95 -10.65
N ALA A 236 12.29 -17.54 -11.84
CA ALA A 236 13.23 -17.13 -12.90
C ALA A 236 12.75 -15.93 -13.73
N CYS A 237 11.50 -15.52 -13.59
CA CYS A 237 10.94 -14.37 -14.32
C CYS A 237 11.19 -13.08 -13.53
N THR A 238 12.03 -12.20 -14.06
CA THR A 238 12.27 -10.84 -13.52
C THR A 238 12.00 -9.80 -14.60
N VAL A 239 11.18 -8.81 -14.27
CA VAL A 239 10.92 -7.63 -15.11
C VAL A 239 11.01 -6.37 -14.26
N PHE A 240 11.19 -5.21 -14.90
CA PHE A 240 11.26 -3.94 -14.20
C PHE A 240 10.58 -2.82 -14.99
N ASP A 241 10.25 -1.76 -14.27
CA ASP A 241 9.79 -0.49 -14.83
C ASP A 241 10.45 0.66 -14.05
N ASP A 242 10.74 1.76 -14.75
CA ASP A 242 11.43 2.92 -14.19
C ASP A 242 10.47 4.10 -14.07
N LEU A 243 10.54 4.79 -12.94
CA LEU A 243 9.84 6.06 -12.68
C LEU A 243 10.88 7.17 -12.56
N THR A 244 10.69 8.23 -13.33
CA THR A 244 11.47 9.47 -13.25
C THR A 244 10.75 10.50 -12.40
N LEU A 245 11.40 10.91 -11.31
CA LEU A 245 10.96 12.00 -10.46
C LEU A 245 11.75 13.27 -10.78
N THR A 246 11.06 14.32 -11.19
CA THR A 246 11.64 15.66 -11.39
C THR A 246 11.28 16.55 -10.21
N ASN A 247 12.26 16.96 -9.40
CA ASN A 247 12.05 17.85 -8.26
C ASN A 247 12.55 19.25 -8.58
N ASN A 248 11.66 20.14 -9.01
CA ASN A 248 12.02 21.49 -9.43
C ASN A 248 12.40 22.38 -8.24
N ILE A 249 13.31 23.34 -8.47
CA ILE A 249 13.61 24.42 -7.51
C ILE A 249 12.47 25.44 -7.57
N LEU A 250 12.08 25.97 -6.41
CA LEU A 250 11.16 27.11 -6.36
C LEU A 250 11.82 28.34 -7.00
N PRO A 251 11.18 29.00 -7.98
CA PRO A 251 11.68 30.26 -8.49
C PRO A 251 11.60 31.33 -7.40
N ILE A 252 12.60 32.21 -7.34
CA ILE A 252 12.58 33.36 -6.43
C ILE A 252 11.83 34.50 -7.12
N ALA A 253 10.73 34.96 -6.52
CA ALA A 253 10.04 36.16 -6.95
C ALA A 253 10.70 37.38 -6.27
N ASN A 254 11.50 38.13 -7.02
CA ASN A 254 12.09 39.40 -6.58
C ASN A 254 11.74 40.46 -7.62
N ALA A 255 10.93 41.44 -7.23
CA ALA A 255 10.46 42.53 -8.10
C ALA A 255 11.47 43.69 -8.23
N GLY A 256 12.61 43.63 -7.52
CA GLY A 256 13.51 44.75 -7.32
C GLY A 256 13.09 45.62 -6.13
N ASN A 257 13.80 46.73 -5.93
CA ASN A 257 13.53 47.66 -4.83
C ASN A 257 12.36 48.58 -5.17
N ASP A 258 11.59 48.93 -4.14
CA ASP A 258 10.57 49.97 -4.23
C ASP A 258 11.20 51.31 -4.62
N THR A 259 10.49 52.07 -5.45
CA THR A 259 11.00 53.33 -6.02
C THR A 259 10.01 54.46 -5.75
N ILE A 260 10.53 55.55 -5.19
CA ILE A 260 9.79 56.81 -5.03
C ILE A 260 10.11 57.71 -6.22
N LEU A 261 9.09 58.24 -6.87
CA LEU A 261 9.21 59.12 -8.03
C LEU A 261 8.72 60.52 -7.67
N CYS A 262 9.34 61.55 -8.27
CA CYS A 262 8.94 62.95 -8.10
C CYS A 262 8.55 63.55 -9.46
N ALA A 263 7.27 63.85 -9.64
CA ALA A 263 6.70 64.42 -10.88
C ALA A 263 7.03 63.66 -12.18
N ALA A 264 7.32 62.35 -12.09
CA ALA A 264 7.55 61.51 -13.27
C ALA A 264 6.22 61.19 -13.98
N THR A 265 6.22 61.22 -15.31
CA THR A 265 5.06 60.88 -16.13
C THR A 265 5.04 59.42 -16.56
N THR A 266 6.15 58.69 -16.43
CA THR A 266 6.25 57.25 -16.71
C THR A 266 7.28 56.61 -15.79
N TYR A 267 7.16 55.30 -15.59
CA TYR A 267 8.15 54.47 -14.93
C TYR A 267 8.30 53.14 -15.67
N THR A 268 9.55 52.75 -15.97
CA THR A 268 9.83 51.45 -16.58
C THR A 268 10.19 50.47 -15.47
N LEU A 269 9.34 49.46 -15.28
CA LEU A 269 9.58 48.37 -14.35
C LEU A 269 10.84 47.59 -14.75
N PRO A 270 11.63 47.10 -13.78
CA PRO A 270 12.83 46.34 -14.07
C PRO A 270 12.55 45.19 -15.04
N ASN A 271 13.44 45.01 -16.02
CA ASN A 271 13.41 43.83 -16.88
C ASN A 271 14.06 42.67 -16.13
N ILE A 272 13.24 41.89 -15.43
CA ILE A 272 13.69 40.76 -14.62
C ILE A 272 13.66 39.53 -15.50
N MET A 273 14.83 38.99 -15.83
CA MET A 273 14.96 37.71 -16.52
C MET A 273 15.00 36.59 -15.46
N PRO A 274 13.94 35.79 -15.28
CA PRO A 274 13.96 34.69 -14.34
C PRO A 274 15.01 33.66 -14.79
N SER A 275 15.75 33.08 -13.85
CA SER A 275 16.64 31.95 -14.15
C SER A 275 15.86 30.70 -14.58
N LEU A 276 14.58 30.61 -14.20
CA LEU A 276 13.64 29.56 -14.59
C LEU A 276 12.25 30.17 -14.83
N GLY A 277 11.61 29.81 -15.94
CA GLY A 277 10.24 30.20 -16.27
C GLY A 277 10.10 31.61 -16.88
N THR A 278 8.89 32.16 -16.78
CA THR A 278 8.53 33.49 -17.31
C THR A 278 7.86 34.33 -16.21
N GLY A 279 8.14 35.64 -16.18
CA GLY A 279 7.46 36.59 -15.29
C GLY A 279 6.54 37.53 -16.07
N VAL A 280 5.49 38.02 -15.41
CA VAL A 280 4.58 39.06 -15.94
C VAL A 280 4.31 40.12 -14.87
N TRP A 281 4.26 41.37 -15.29
CA TRP A 281 3.82 42.47 -14.43
C TRP A 281 2.30 42.62 -14.51
N THR A 282 1.63 42.69 -13.35
CA THR A 282 0.19 42.92 -13.25
C THR A 282 -0.06 44.08 -12.30
N LYS A 283 -0.84 45.07 -12.73
CA LYS A 283 -1.25 46.17 -11.87
C LYS A 283 -2.38 45.70 -10.95
N LEU A 284 -2.18 45.77 -9.65
CA LEU A 284 -3.19 45.39 -8.65
C LEU A 284 -4.11 46.57 -8.27
N SER A 285 -3.55 47.78 -8.10
CA SER A 285 -4.28 48.98 -7.62
C SER A 285 -3.56 50.29 -8.01
N GLY A 286 -4.11 51.47 -7.63
CA GLY A 286 -3.49 52.79 -7.80
C GLY A 286 -3.83 53.54 -9.10
N THR A 287 -3.23 54.73 -9.31
CA THR A 287 -3.35 55.53 -10.54
C THR A 287 -2.40 55.04 -11.64
N GLY A 288 -2.52 55.59 -12.87
CA GLY A 288 -1.69 55.20 -14.02
C GLY A 288 -2.16 53.94 -14.78
N THR A 289 -1.51 53.60 -15.89
CA THR A 289 -1.84 52.44 -16.75
C THR A 289 -0.59 51.61 -17.05
N LEU A 290 -0.65 50.30 -16.85
CA LEU A 290 0.46 49.38 -17.13
C LEU A 290 0.35 48.81 -18.55
N SER A 291 1.41 48.95 -19.35
CA SER A 291 1.55 48.35 -20.68
C SER A 291 2.91 47.67 -20.80
N GLY A 292 2.93 46.34 -20.86
CA GLY A 292 4.17 45.57 -20.79
C GLY A 292 4.91 45.81 -19.48
N ASN A 293 6.12 46.37 -19.56
CA ASN A 293 6.91 46.77 -18.40
C ASN A 293 6.92 48.30 -18.15
N VAL A 294 6.01 49.06 -18.77
CA VAL A 294 5.94 50.52 -18.60
C VAL A 294 4.65 50.89 -17.87
N LEU A 295 4.79 51.59 -16.74
CA LEU A 295 3.71 52.22 -16.01
C LEU A 295 3.59 53.69 -16.45
N ASP A 296 2.53 54.03 -17.17
CA ASP A 296 2.20 55.39 -17.57
C ASP A 296 1.47 56.12 -16.43
N LEU A 297 2.03 57.24 -15.98
CA LEU A 297 1.54 58.07 -14.87
C LEU A 297 0.99 59.42 -15.36
N THR A 298 0.83 59.64 -16.66
CA THR A 298 0.30 60.91 -17.22
C THR A 298 -1.13 61.23 -16.77
N GLN A 299 -1.91 60.20 -16.42
CA GLN A 299 -3.26 60.31 -15.87
C GLN A 299 -3.27 60.46 -14.34
N ASN A 300 -2.12 60.68 -13.69
CA ASN A 300 -2.02 60.90 -12.25
C ASN A 300 -2.49 62.32 -11.88
N VAL A 301 -3.74 62.63 -12.19
CA VAL A 301 -4.39 63.87 -11.77
C VAL A 301 -4.77 63.69 -10.30
N CYS A 302 -3.81 63.91 -9.40
CA CYS A 302 -4.15 64.13 -8.01
C CYS A 302 -4.96 65.43 -7.93
N SER A 303 -6.27 65.33 -7.72
CA SER A 303 -6.96 66.41 -7.01
C SER A 303 -6.18 66.63 -5.71
N PRO A 304 -5.92 67.88 -5.27
CA PRO A 304 -5.38 68.10 -3.94
C PRO A 304 -6.38 67.49 -2.97
N GLU A 305 -6.02 66.33 -2.40
CA GLU A 305 -6.82 65.74 -1.35
C GLU A 305 -6.67 66.67 -0.16
N THR A 306 -7.72 67.43 0.14
CA THR A 306 -7.84 68.10 1.44
C THR A 306 -7.60 67.02 2.49
N GLN A 307 -6.56 67.15 3.32
CA GLN A 307 -6.34 66.26 4.45
C GLN A 307 -7.62 66.20 5.29
N SER A 308 -8.47 65.20 5.03
CA SER A 308 -9.54 64.84 5.95
C SER A 308 -8.86 64.21 7.15
N THR A 309 -9.27 64.61 8.35
CA THR A 309 -8.91 63.91 9.60
C THR A 309 -9.05 62.41 9.40
N GLY A 310 -7.94 61.66 9.49
CA GLY A 310 -7.94 60.22 9.21
C GLY A 310 -8.88 59.47 10.16
N SER A 311 -9.57 58.47 9.63
CA SER A 311 -10.48 57.61 10.40
C SER A 311 -10.24 56.14 10.10
N LEU A 312 -10.56 55.29 11.08
CA LEU A 312 -10.51 53.83 11.01
C LEU A 312 -11.90 53.28 11.22
N LEU A 313 -12.25 52.20 10.53
CA LEU A 313 -13.51 51.50 10.71
C LEU A 313 -13.43 50.67 12.00
N PHE A 314 -14.28 50.98 12.96
CA PHE A 314 -14.49 50.22 14.19
C PHE A 314 -15.78 49.40 14.05
N GLU A 315 -15.69 48.09 14.29
CA GLU A 315 -16.78 47.13 14.19
C GLU A 315 -16.92 46.43 15.55
N ARG A 316 -18.13 46.37 16.09
CA ARG A 316 -18.46 45.69 17.36
C ARG A 316 -19.37 44.49 17.10
N TYR A 317 -19.08 43.39 17.77
CA TYR A 317 -19.84 42.14 17.73
C TYR A 317 -20.29 41.81 19.17
N ASP A 318 -21.59 41.92 19.42
CA ASP A 318 -22.18 41.59 20.72
C ASP A 318 -22.41 40.07 20.85
N ALA A 319 -22.68 39.61 22.09
CA ALA A 319 -22.91 38.20 22.43
C ALA A 319 -21.72 37.27 22.11
N ILE A 320 -20.50 37.79 22.23
CA ILE A 320 -19.25 37.03 22.12
C ILE A 320 -18.79 36.69 23.53
N GLY A 321 -18.99 35.45 23.97
CA GLY A 321 -18.55 34.99 25.29
C GLY A 321 -17.10 34.50 25.29
N GLY A 322 -16.44 34.63 26.44
CA GLY A 322 -15.04 34.25 26.64
C GLY A 322 -14.08 35.41 26.37
N SER A 323 -12.80 35.22 26.74
CA SER A 323 -11.79 36.28 26.70
C SER A 323 -10.82 36.18 25.52
N ALA A 324 -10.79 35.08 24.76
CA ALA A 324 -9.81 34.88 23.69
C ALA A 324 -10.24 35.56 22.39
N VAL A 325 -9.29 36.12 21.61
CA VAL A 325 -9.58 36.65 20.27
C VAL A 325 -10.18 35.57 19.36
N SER A 326 -9.83 34.30 19.57
CA SER A 326 -10.43 33.17 18.86
C SER A 326 -11.94 33.02 19.10
N ASN A 327 -12.48 33.50 20.23
CA ASN A 327 -13.93 33.53 20.47
C ASN A 327 -14.63 34.51 19.50
N LEU A 328 -14.00 35.64 19.20
CA LEU A 328 -14.47 36.57 18.18
C LEU A 328 -14.30 35.99 16.77
N THR A 329 -13.10 35.50 16.42
CA THR A 329 -12.80 35.11 15.03
C THR A 329 -13.48 33.81 14.58
N SER A 330 -14.00 33.02 15.52
CA SER A 330 -14.81 31.82 15.24
C SER A 330 -16.32 32.07 15.28
N ALA A 331 -16.77 33.26 15.70
CA ALA A 331 -18.19 33.58 15.74
C ALA A 331 -18.76 33.67 14.32
N ALA A 332 -19.97 33.12 14.11
CA ALA A 332 -20.61 33.08 12.80
C ALA A 332 -20.82 34.47 12.16
N ALA A 333 -20.93 35.50 13.00
CA ALA A 333 -21.08 36.89 12.56
C ALA A 333 -19.77 37.53 12.08
N TYR A 334 -18.61 36.97 12.45
CA TYR A 334 -17.30 37.53 12.12
C TYR A 334 -16.82 37.05 10.73
N PRO A 335 -16.21 37.91 9.90
CA PRO A 335 -16.08 39.36 10.07
C PRO A 335 -17.28 40.15 9.50
N ASN A 336 -18.19 39.51 8.77
CA ASN A 336 -19.05 40.21 7.80
C ASN A 336 -20.37 40.75 8.35
N SER A 337 -20.69 40.54 9.63
CA SER A 337 -21.98 40.92 10.20
C SER A 337 -21.83 41.50 11.62
N PRO A 338 -21.16 42.65 11.78
CA PRO A 338 -21.04 43.30 13.09
C PRO A 338 -22.41 43.77 13.61
N SER A 339 -22.57 43.74 14.93
CA SER A 339 -23.73 44.30 15.64
C SER A 339 -23.82 45.82 15.47
N SER A 340 -22.67 46.50 15.37
CA SER A 340 -22.59 47.92 14.99
C SER A 340 -21.23 48.26 14.38
N SER A 341 -21.20 49.34 13.59
CA SER A 341 -19.96 49.90 13.08
C SER A 341 -19.96 51.42 13.13
N THR A 342 -18.77 52.01 13.31
CA THR A 342 -18.56 53.46 13.31
C THR A 342 -17.14 53.79 12.85
N PHE A 343 -16.84 55.07 12.64
CA PHE A 343 -15.49 55.53 12.35
C PHE A 343 -14.88 56.17 13.60
N ILE A 344 -13.66 55.78 13.93
CA ILE A 344 -12.86 56.36 15.02
C ILE A 344 -11.67 57.11 14.44
N ASN A 345 -11.30 58.24 15.04
CA ASN A 345 -10.15 59.06 14.63
C ASN A 345 -8.91 58.87 15.52
N GLN A 346 -9.00 57.97 16.49
CA GLN A 346 -7.92 57.54 17.37
C GLN A 346 -8.03 56.03 17.58
N PHE A 347 -6.91 55.32 17.69
CA PHE A 347 -6.87 53.87 17.95
C PHE A 347 -7.15 53.57 19.43
N THR A 348 -8.26 54.10 19.94
CA THR A 348 -8.70 53.96 21.33
C THR A 348 -10.21 53.78 21.36
N PHE A 349 -10.66 52.95 22.30
CA PHE A 349 -12.07 52.75 22.58
C PHE A 349 -12.24 52.60 24.09
N THR A 350 -13.17 53.37 24.67
CA THR A 350 -13.56 53.25 26.07
C THR A 350 -15.04 52.92 26.13
N SER A 351 -15.39 51.69 26.52
CA SER A 351 -16.77 51.33 26.83
C SER A 351 -17.17 51.80 28.24
N SER A 352 -18.49 51.86 28.47
CA SER A 352 -19.04 51.96 29.83
C SER A 352 -18.57 50.76 30.67
N PRO A 353 -18.27 50.92 31.98
CA PRO A 353 -17.65 49.89 32.84
C PRO A 353 -18.48 48.61 33.06
N ASN A 354 -19.63 48.45 32.42
CA ASN A 354 -20.52 47.30 32.56
C ASN A 354 -20.83 46.60 31.22
N GLN A 355 -20.06 46.89 30.17
CA GLN A 355 -20.22 46.19 28.89
C GLN A 355 -19.32 44.96 28.88
N GLU A 356 -19.94 43.78 28.82
CA GLU A 356 -19.30 42.47 28.84
C GLU A 356 -19.73 41.65 27.63
N ASN A 357 -19.03 40.55 27.34
CA ASN A 357 -19.35 39.58 26.28
C ASN A 357 -19.48 40.19 24.87
N TYR A 358 -18.46 40.91 24.44
CA TYR A 358 -18.37 41.45 23.09
C TYR A 358 -16.95 41.31 22.54
N GLY A 359 -16.84 41.33 21.21
CA GLY A 359 -15.56 41.52 20.51
C GLY A 359 -15.59 42.79 19.68
N SER A 360 -14.41 43.34 19.40
CA SER A 360 -14.24 44.52 18.56
C SER A 360 -13.16 44.29 17.51
N ARG A 361 -13.33 44.87 16.33
CA ARG A 361 -12.35 44.87 15.24
C ARG A 361 -12.17 46.29 14.72
N VAL A 362 -10.92 46.73 14.60
CA VAL A 362 -10.57 48.01 13.98
C VAL A 362 -9.78 47.75 12.71
N THR A 363 -10.19 48.36 11.59
CA THR A 363 -9.52 48.21 10.30
C THR A 363 -9.32 49.54 9.59
N GLY A 364 -8.22 49.65 8.86
CA GLY A 364 -7.91 50.81 8.03
C GLY A 364 -6.44 50.87 7.69
N TYR A 365 -5.99 52.05 7.24
CA TYR A 365 -4.62 52.27 6.81
C TYR A 365 -3.92 53.25 7.76
N ILE A 366 -2.65 52.97 8.07
CA ILE A 366 -1.77 53.92 8.75
C ILE A 366 -0.95 54.62 7.68
N ARG A 367 -0.98 55.96 7.69
CA ARG A 367 -0.10 56.78 6.86
C ARG A 367 0.99 57.40 7.77
N PRO A 368 2.21 56.85 7.80
CA PRO A 368 3.26 57.40 8.63
C PRO A 368 3.64 58.81 8.15
N SER A 369 3.85 59.73 9.09
CA SER A 369 4.27 61.10 8.78
C SER A 369 5.77 61.21 8.49
N GLU A 370 6.55 60.21 8.88
CA GLU A 370 8.00 60.14 8.73
C GLU A 370 8.42 58.77 8.18
N SER A 371 9.60 58.70 7.56
CA SER A 371 10.19 57.41 7.16
C SER A 371 11.02 56.85 8.31
N GLY A 372 10.87 55.57 8.62
CA GLY A 372 11.67 54.94 9.68
C GLY A 372 11.06 53.65 10.21
N SER A 373 11.69 53.11 11.24
CA SER A 373 11.17 51.97 11.99
C SER A 373 10.14 52.42 13.02
N TYR A 374 8.96 51.80 13.01
CA TYR A 374 7.90 52.04 13.97
C TYR A 374 7.75 50.85 14.91
N THR A 375 7.51 51.11 16.20
CA THR A 375 7.17 50.08 17.20
C THR A 375 5.72 50.29 17.63
N PHE A 376 4.93 49.23 17.60
CA PHE A 376 3.53 49.24 18.04
C PHE A 376 3.39 48.53 19.39
N ILE A 377 2.57 49.09 20.27
CA ILE A 377 2.24 48.52 21.57
C ILE A 377 0.72 48.48 21.66
N VAL A 378 0.17 47.36 22.10
CA VAL A 378 -1.27 47.20 22.36
C VAL A 378 -1.54 46.99 23.83
N THR A 379 -2.64 47.54 24.30
CA THR A 379 -3.17 47.34 25.65
C THR A 379 -4.68 47.22 25.54
N GLY A 380 -5.30 46.32 26.30
CA GLY A 380 -6.74 46.19 26.37
C GLY A 380 -7.15 45.35 27.57
N ASP A 381 -8.45 45.34 27.82
CA ASP A 381 -9.08 44.40 28.75
C ASP A 381 -9.34 43.08 28.02
N ASP A 382 -9.15 41.95 28.71
CA ASP A 382 -8.97 40.59 28.15
C ASP A 382 -7.80 40.44 27.14
N ASN A 383 -8.07 40.06 25.87
CA ASN A 383 -7.03 39.79 24.86
C ASN A 383 -7.13 40.73 23.65
N VAL A 384 -5.96 41.19 23.17
CA VAL A 384 -5.83 42.06 21.99
C VAL A 384 -4.77 41.52 21.05
N GLU A 385 -5.05 41.57 19.75
CA GLU A 385 -4.10 41.29 18.68
C GLU A 385 -4.02 42.48 17.72
N LEU A 386 -2.82 42.79 17.23
CA LEU A 386 -2.59 43.77 16.17
C LEU A 386 -1.92 43.09 14.98
N TRP A 387 -2.49 43.31 13.81
CA TRP A 387 -2.02 42.77 12.55
C TRP A 387 -1.61 43.91 11.62
N LEU A 388 -0.38 43.87 11.11
CA LEU A 388 0.11 44.82 10.11
C LEU A 388 0.47 44.06 8.83
N GLU A 389 -0.31 44.28 7.78
CA GLU A 389 -0.05 43.74 6.45
C GLU A 389 0.96 44.64 5.73
N HIS A 390 2.09 44.08 5.30
CA HIS A 390 3.18 44.83 4.66
C HIS A 390 3.01 44.94 3.13
N ASN A 391 1.98 44.31 2.56
CA ASN A 391 1.87 44.06 1.11
C ASN A 391 0.46 44.33 0.55
N LYS A 392 0.03 45.59 0.48
CA LYS A 392 -1.12 45.98 -0.35
C LYS A 392 -0.77 47.10 -1.31
#